data_AF-A0A8H4NTT7-F1
#
_entry.id   AF-A0A8H4NTT7-F1
#
_cell.length_a   1.000
_cell.length_b   1.000
_cell.length_c   1.000
_cell.angle_alpha   90.00
_cell.angle_beta   90.00
_cell.angle_gamma   90.00
#
_symmetry.space_group_name_H-M   'P 1'
#
loop_
_entity.id
_entity.type
_entity.pdbx_description
1 polymer ?
#
loop_
_entity_poly.entity_id
_entity_poly.type
_entity_poly.pdbx_seq_one_letter_code
_entity_poly.pdbx_strand_id
1 'polypeptide(L)'
;MLVRDSRKLVLFVIPVFLLVVFALKLYLDPSSFPAHVQGWVPSQLKKSPGDEQELLADEEPSTTKASPVQSSPAAKTDTAEDKPFGEGIIPQDVSATHIEVFSLSTKDKKFFEIDFRDFTALNPNLIPHPTLENTWIVVAQWLQEGGNSLWFAELVCNAAFQDGVLRCLHSPTTLPVTATVGGDKCQGDMAYFHMNMGPHDARVFYGPDRPYTTYGSNSIHTCFGQFVQDFRTLTGWSGDMENLGVFRVGTELQRPLPWNMVEKNWFLFWDSNGNMYTHYDIKPKRVFAQMNPDGSAGPDLAPAAVGDEQCLAKYLPKLQTDLESIHQTTNSLEVTMCRRDEPSCVPDDSNTFIMVIYQHKSYFNYHSVYEPYVMLFKQQAPFEIHAMSRKPIWIHGRKKYPEKETSDMFYVTSMSWKSRDQKYHGFIGDEMFLGFGVEDVRTGGIDIKAEDLLKDMGLCFEG
;
A
#
# COMPACT_ATOMS: atom_id res chain seq x y z
N MET A 1 -55.08 4.95 -10.47
CA MET A 1 -54.81 5.94 -9.40
C MET A 1 -53.47 6.63 -9.66
N LEU A 2 -53.30 7.24 -10.84
CA LEU A 2 -51.98 7.62 -11.39
C LEU A 2 -51.94 9.02 -12.04
N VAL A 3 -52.95 9.87 -11.78
CA VAL A 3 -53.07 11.19 -12.43
C VAL A 3 -53.40 12.29 -11.41
N ARG A 4 -52.93 12.17 -10.16
CA ARG A 4 -53.22 13.18 -9.12
C ARG A 4 -52.01 13.92 -8.54
N ASP A 5 -50.79 13.58 -8.96
CA ASP A 5 -49.56 14.22 -8.46
C ASP A 5 -48.56 14.65 -9.56
N SER A 6 -49.01 14.76 -10.82
CA SER A 6 -48.16 15.27 -11.92
C SER A 6 -47.67 16.70 -11.68
N ARG A 7 -48.46 17.54 -10.99
CA ARG A 7 -48.07 18.91 -10.62
C ARG A 7 -46.90 18.96 -9.62
N LYS A 8 -46.77 17.97 -8.72
CA LYS A 8 -45.64 17.90 -7.78
C LYS A 8 -44.40 17.30 -8.41
N LEU A 9 -44.57 16.36 -9.35
CA LEU A 9 -43.47 15.83 -10.14
C LEU A 9 -42.81 16.95 -10.98
N VAL A 10 -43.61 17.81 -11.59
CA VAL A 10 -43.12 18.98 -12.35
C VAL A 10 -42.32 19.94 -11.47
N LEU A 11 -42.71 20.14 -10.21
CA LEU A 11 -41.99 20.99 -9.25
C LEU A 11 -40.61 20.44 -8.84
N PHE A 12 -40.36 19.13 -9.00
CA PHE A 12 -39.06 18.52 -8.71
C PHE A 12 -38.22 18.27 -9.98
N VAL A 13 -38.86 17.85 -11.06
CA VAL A 13 -38.17 17.50 -12.31
C VAL A 13 -37.65 18.75 -13.02
N ILE A 14 -38.40 19.85 -13.03
CA ILE A 14 -37.96 21.08 -13.70
C ILE A 14 -36.71 21.68 -13.04
N PRO A 15 -36.64 21.87 -11.71
CA PRO A 15 -35.43 22.39 -11.08
C PRO A 15 -34.22 21.48 -11.28
N VAL A 16 -34.38 20.17 -11.15
CA VAL A 16 -33.29 19.20 -11.35
C VAL A 16 -32.81 19.23 -12.80
N PHE A 17 -33.72 19.26 -13.77
CA PHE A 17 -33.36 19.37 -15.18
C PHE A 17 -32.62 20.69 -15.48
N LEU A 18 -33.08 21.82 -14.93
CA LEU A 18 -32.38 23.10 -15.07
C LEU A 18 -31.00 23.09 -14.41
N LEU A 19 -30.84 22.40 -13.28
CA LEU A 19 -29.56 22.24 -12.58
C LEU A 19 -28.59 21.39 -13.41
N VAL A 20 -29.07 20.31 -14.02
CA VAL A 20 -28.29 19.47 -14.93
C VAL A 20 -27.88 20.24 -16.18
N VAL A 21 -28.79 20.99 -16.81
CA VAL A 21 -28.49 21.85 -17.97
C VAL A 21 -27.50 22.95 -17.60
N PHE A 22 -27.64 23.55 -16.43
CA PHE A 22 -26.70 24.56 -15.92
C PHE A 22 -25.30 23.96 -15.71
N ALA A 23 -25.20 22.78 -15.08
CA ALA A 23 -23.94 22.08 -14.88
C ALA A 23 -23.28 21.69 -16.22
N LEU A 24 -24.06 21.18 -17.18
CA LEU A 24 -23.60 20.85 -18.53
C LEU A 24 -23.10 22.09 -19.28
N LYS A 25 -23.82 23.22 -19.22
CA LYS A 25 -23.37 24.47 -19.84
C LYS A 25 -22.12 25.03 -19.17
N LEU A 26 -22.05 24.98 -17.84
CA LEU A 26 -20.87 25.42 -17.10
C LEU A 26 -19.63 24.56 -17.42
N TYR A 27 -19.84 23.27 -17.73
CA TYR A 27 -18.78 22.36 -18.15
C TYR A 27 -18.36 22.54 -19.62
N LEU A 28 -19.33 22.67 -20.54
CA LEU A 28 -19.09 22.72 -21.99
C LEU A 28 -18.66 24.10 -22.50
N ASP A 29 -19.17 25.17 -21.90
CA ASP A 29 -18.84 26.56 -22.26
C ASP A 29 -18.77 27.46 -21.02
N PRO A 30 -17.73 27.30 -20.18
CA PRO A 30 -17.55 28.11 -18.97
C PRO A 30 -17.37 29.61 -19.28
N SER A 31 -16.95 29.97 -20.50
CA SER A 31 -16.71 31.36 -20.91
C SER A 31 -17.98 32.21 -20.96
N SER A 32 -19.14 31.55 -21.09
CA SER A 32 -20.47 32.18 -21.09
C SER A 32 -20.97 32.64 -19.71
N PHE A 33 -20.26 32.32 -18.62
CA PHE A 33 -20.64 32.64 -17.24
C PHE A 33 -19.78 33.73 -16.60
N PRO A 34 -20.27 34.47 -15.58
CA PRO A 34 -19.48 35.44 -14.82
C PRO A 34 -18.27 34.79 -14.12
N ALA A 35 -17.16 35.53 -13.99
CA ALA A 35 -15.88 35.01 -13.47
C ALA A 35 -15.95 34.31 -12.10
N HIS A 36 -16.86 34.73 -11.21
CA HIS A 36 -17.02 34.11 -9.89
C HIS A 36 -17.69 32.72 -9.95
N VAL A 37 -18.43 32.41 -11.01
CA VAL A 37 -19.08 31.11 -11.26
C VAL A 37 -18.13 30.16 -12.00
N GLN A 38 -17.25 30.71 -12.84
CA GLN A 38 -16.21 29.94 -13.55
C GLN A 38 -15.23 29.22 -12.60
N GLY A 39 -15.09 29.71 -11.36
CA GLY A 39 -14.28 29.09 -10.31
C GLY A 39 -14.94 27.90 -9.61
N TRP A 40 -16.21 27.60 -9.90
CA TRP A 40 -16.93 26.47 -9.30
C TRP A 40 -16.64 25.13 -9.99
N VAL A 41 -16.03 25.16 -11.18
CA VAL A 41 -15.58 23.95 -11.89
C VAL A 41 -14.14 23.64 -11.44
N PRO A 42 -13.88 22.47 -10.81
CA PRO A 42 -12.53 22.02 -10.49
C PRO A 42 -11.62 22.12 -11.71
N SER A 43 -10.36 22.53 -11.54
CA SER A 43 -9.40 22.69 -12.65
C SER A 43 -9.22 21.40 -13.48
N GLN A 44 -9.44 20.24 -12.86
CA GLN A 44 -9.40 18.91 -13.46
C GLN A 44 -10.53 18.62 -14.47
N LEU A 45 -11.58 19.45 -14.53
CA LEU A 45 -12.78 19.26 -15.36
C LEU A 45 -12.95 20.32 -16.46
N LYS A 46 -11.97 21.22 -16.66
CA LYS A 46 -12.08 22.25 -17.71
C LYS A 46 -11.69 21.66 -19.07
N LYS A 47 -12.61 21.64 -20.03
CA LYS A 47 -12.32 21.29 -21.43
C LYS A 47 -11.37 22.35 -22.02
N SER A 48 -10.22 21.94 -22.56
CA SER A 48 -9.31 22.84 -23.29
C SER A 48 -9.98 23.35 -24.58
N PRO A 49 -9.83 24.64 -24.92
CA PRO A 49 -10.37 25.17 -26.18
C PRO A 49 -9.47 24.73 -27.33
N GLY A 50 -9.81 23.61 -27.97
CA GLY A 50 -9.06 23.07 -29.11
C GLY A 50 -9.81 22.05 -29.97
N ASP A 51 -10.74 21.28 -29.40
CA ASP A 51 -11.41 20.20 -30.13
C ASP A 51 -12.86 20.53 -30.48
N GLU A 52 -13.05 21.26 -31.58
CA GLU A 52 -14.28 21.23 -32.39
C GLU A 52 -13.95 21.45 -33.88
N GLN A 53 -13.73 20.37 -34.63
CA GLN A 53 -14.18 20.25 -36.02
C GLN A 53 -13.96 18.83 -36.56
N GLU A 54 -14.99 17.99 -36.44
CA GLU A 54 -15.57 17.18 -37.54
C GLU A 54 -16.55 16.18 -36.95
N LEU A 55 -17.84 16.31 -37.30
CA LEU A 55 -18.81 15.21 -37.39
C LEU A 55 -20.18 15.79 -37.75
N LEU A 56 -20.50 15.87 -39.03
CA LEU A 56 -21.87 15.73 -39.55
C LEU A 56 -21.82 15.30 -41.02
N ALA A 57 -22.15 14.04 -41.30
CA ALA A 57 -23.21 13.63 -42.24
C ALA A 57 -23.04 12.17 -42.70
N ASP A 58 -23.99 11.32 -42.32
CA ASP A 58 -24.31 10.06 -43.00
C ASP A 58 -25.33 10.36 -44.13
N GLU A 59 -25.15 9.75 -45.30
CA GLU A 59 -26.18 9.01 -46.06
C GLU A 59 -25.60 8.44 -47.39
N GLU A 60 -25.78 7.12 -47.61
CA GLU A 60 -25.65 6.37 -48.88
C GLU A 60 -26.83 6.67 -49.85
N PRO A 61 -26.96 6.14 -51.12
CA PRO A 61 -26.16 5.13 -51.86
C PRO A 61 -25.87 5.42 -53.37
N SER A 62 -25.09 4.51 -53.99
CA SER A 62 -25.19 3.99 -55.39
C SER A 62 -24.05 4.29 -56.40
N THR A 63 -23.46 3.16 -56.87
CA THR A 63 -22.92 2.81 -58.20
C THR A 63 -22.36 3.88 -59.14
N THR A 64 -21.06 3.77 -59.51
CA THR A 64 -20.59 3.38 -60.86
C THR A 64 -19.05 3.25 -60.94
N LYS A 65 -18.58 2.38 -61.84
CA LYS A 65 -17.18 2.00 -62.12
C LYS A 65 -16.37 3.12 -62.81
N ALA A 66 -15.08 3.25 -62.48
CA ALA A 66 -13.94 3.21 -63.43
C ALA A 66 -12.56 3.48 -62.75
N SER A 67 -11.62 2.57 -62.99
CA SER A 67 -10.15 2.59 -62.77
C SER A 67 -9.38 3.74 -63.51
N PRO A 68 -8.02 3.86 -63.45
CA PRO A 68 -7.00 3.40 -62.48
C PRO A 68 -5.83 4.40 -62.13
N VAL A 69 -5.07 4.05 -61.07
CA VAL A 69 -3.58 4.16 -60.89
C VAL A 69 -2.91 5.56 -60.88
N GLN A 70 -2.27 5.89 -59.75
CA GLN A 70 -0.85 6.28 -59.70
C GLN A 70 -0.26 6.24 -58.28
N SER A 71 1.03 5.92 -58.22
CA SER A 71 1.81 5.42 -57.09
C SER A 71 2.81 6.42 -56.51
N SER A 72 3.10 6.24 -55.21
CA SER A 72 4.33 6.60 -54.43
C SER A 72 4.24 7.87 -53.56
N PRO A 73 5.06 8.03 -52.49
CA PRO A 73 5.74 7.06 -51.61
C PRO A 73 5.48 7.32 -50.10
N ALA A 74 5.98 6.41 -49.27
CA ALA A 74 5.94 6.41 -47.81
C ALA A 74 6.31 7.75 -47.14
N ALA A 75 5.43 8.23 -46.27
CA ALA A 75 5.75 9.19 -45.22
C ALA A 75 5.80 8.45 -43.88
N LYS A 76 6.99 8.38 -43.29
CA LYS A 76 7.15 8.14 -41.86
C LYS A 76 6.52 9.31 -41.12
N THR A 77 5.58 9.02 -40.23
CA THR A 77 5.13 9.97 -39.22
C THR A 77 5.26 9.27 -37.88
N ASP A 78 6.45 9.39 -37.30
CA ASP A 78 6.61 9.35 -35.86
C ASP A 78 6.01 10.66 -35.33
N THR A 79 4.77 10.60 -34.87
CA THR A 79 4.23 11.58 -33.94
C THR A 79 4.09 10.88 -32.60
N ALA A 80 5.05 11.15 -31.71
CA ALA A 80 4.89 10.86 -30.30
C ALA A 80 3.67 11.65 -29.80
N GLU A 81 2.60 10.93 -29.51
CA GLU A 81 1.48 11.47 -28.75
C GLU A 81 2.02 11.87 -27.38
N ASP A 82 1.88 13.15 -27.02
CA ASP A 82 2.03 13.60 -25.64
C ASP A 82 1.00 12.82 -24.80
N LYS A 83 1.44 11.72 -24.17
CA LYS A 83 0.65 10.99 -23.18
C LYS A 83 0.81 11.75 -21.84
N PRO A 84 -0.18 12.56 -21.40
CA PRO A 84 -0.04 13.38 -20.19
C PRO A 84 0.11 12.56 -18.90
N PHE A 85 -0.09 11.24 -18.96
CA PHE A 85 -0.02 10.33 -17.83
C PHE A 85 1.26 9.47 -17.79
N GLY A 86 2.17 9.57 -18.77
CA GLY A 86 3.34 8.67 -18.89
C GLY A 86 3.04 7.38 -19.66
N GLU A 87 3.96 6.41 -19.66
CA GLU A 87 3.74 5.07 -20.24
C GLU A 87 3.30 4.09 -19.15
N GLY A 88 2.19 3.38 -19.37
CA GLY A 88 1.78 2.29 -18.51
C GLY A 88 2.73 1.09 -18.67
N ILE A 89 3.36 0.65 -17.57
CA ILE A 89 4.31 -0.47 -17.62
C ILE A 89 3.54 -1.77 -17.36
N ILE A 90 3.15 -2.46 -18.44
CA ILE A 90 2.86 -3.90 -18.33
C ILE A 90 4.11 -4.66 -18.74
N PRO A 91 4.65 -5.51 -17.86
CA PRO A 91 5.68 -6.45 -18.24
C PRO A 91 5.20 -7.37 -19.36
N GLN A 92 5.71 -7.19 -20.58
CA GLN A 92 5.54 -8.19 -21.65
C GLN A 92 6.18 -9.51 -21.22
N ASP A 93 7.40 -9.42 -20.66
CA ASP A 93 8.09 -10.51 -19.98
C ASP A 93 8.33 -10.13 -18.51
N VAL A 94 7.58 -10.78 -17.61
CA VAL A 94 7.69 -10.57 -16.15
C VAL A 94 9.07 -11.00 -15.68
N SER A 95 9.62 -12.10 -16.19
CA SER A 95 10.93 -12.60 -15.73
C SER A 95 12.09 -11.66 -16.08
N ALA A 96 11.96 -10.93 -17.19
CA ALA A 96 12.94 -9.93 -17.59
C ALA A 96 12.94 -8.70 -16.68
N THR A 97 11.78 -8.31 -16.15
CA THR A 97 11.56 -7.01 -15.48
C THR A 97 11.31 -7.11 -13.98
N HIS A 98 10.89 -8.27 -13.49
CA HIS A 98 10.49 -8.52 -12.11
C HIS A 98 11.12 -9.81 -11.58
N ILE A 99 11.14 -9.95 -10.26
CA ILE A 99 11.34 -11.23 -9.58
C ILE A 99 9.95 -11.81 -9.30
N GLU A 100 9.57 -12.87 -10.00
CA GLU A 100 8.27 -13.51 -9.78
C GLU A 100 8.31 -14.48 -8.58
N VAL A 101 7.33 -14.37 -7.70
CA VAL A 101 7.16 -15.24 -6.53
C VAL A 101 5.87 -16.04 -6.61
N PHE A 102 5.90 -17.28 -6.10
CA PHE A 102 4.85 -18.29 -6.29
C PHE A 102 4.40 -18.85 -4.95
N SER A 103 3.09 -19.02 -4.76
CA SER A 103 2.55 -19.56 -3.51
C SER A 103 3.01 -21.00 -3.27
N LEU A 104 3.36 -21.29 -2.03
CA LEU A 104 3.66 -22.64 -1.56
C LEU A 104 2.36 -23.41 -1.23
N SER A 105 1.30 -22.74 -0.78
CA SER A 105 0.05 -23.35 -0.33
C SER A 105 -0.98 -23.61 -1.43
N THR A 106 -0.98 -22.85 -2.54
CA THR A 106 -1.96 -23.05 -3.62
C THR A 106 -1.47 -24.02 -4.70
N LYS A 107 -2.40 -24.79 -5.28
CA LYS A 107 -2.09 -25.77 -6.33
C LYS A 107 -1.70 -25.11 -7.65
N ASP A 108 -2.33 -23.97 -7.97
CA ASP A 108 -2.07 -23.20 -9.19
C ASP A 108 -0.93 -22.18 -9.02
N LYS A 109 -0.26 -22.20 -7.86
CA LYS A 109 0.87 -21.33 -7.51
C LYS A 109 0.54 -19.85 -7.42
N LYS A 110 -0.73 -19.47 -7.56
CA LYS A 110 -1.18 -18.09 -7.40
C LYS A 110 -1.30 -17.73 -5.93
N PHE A 111 -1.33 -16.44 -5.62
CA PHE A 111 -1.73 -16.00 -4.30
C PHE A 111 -3.12 -16.53 -3.91
N PHE A 112 -3.40 -16.56 -2.61
CA PHE A 112 -4.69 -16.99 -2.05
C PHE A 112 -5.50 -15.78 -1.58
N GLU A 113 -6.83 -15.90 -1.65
CA GLU A 113 -7.73 -14.94 -1.02
C GLU A 113 -7.78 -15.15 0.49
N ILE A 114 -8.08 -14.07 1.22
CA ILE A 114 -8.35 -14.12 2.66
C ILE A 114 -9.84 -13.90 2.87
N ASP A 115 -10.51 -14.90 3.44
CA ASP A 115 -11.96 -14.95 3.60
C ASP A 115 -12.36 -14.59 5.05
N PHE A 116 -12.86 -13.36 5.21
CA PHE A 116 -13.42 -12.80 6.44
C PHE A 116 -14.91 -13.14 6.67
N ARG A 117 -15.44 -14.13 5.93
CA ARG A 117 -16.83 -14.57 5.95
C ARG A 117 -17.80 -13.48 5.52
N ASP A 118 -18.48 -12.88 6.49
CA ASP A 118 -19.58 -11.94 6.27
C ASP A 118 -19.09 -10.51 6.06
N PHE A 119 -17.78 -10.29 6.02
CA PHE A 119 -17.15 -8.97 6.00
C PHE A 119 -16.15 -8.83 4.86
N THR A 120 -16.07 -7.63 4.30
CA THR A 120 -15.03 -7.24 3.35
C THR A 120 -13.93 -6.49 4.10
N ALA A 121 -12.68 -6.79 3.77
CA ALA A 121 -11.53 -6.19 4.44
C ALA A 121 -10.42 -5.83 3.45
N LEU A 122 -9.56 -4.89 3.85
CA LEU A 122 -8.40 -4.40 3.12
C LEU A 122 -7.14 -4.52 3.97
N ASN A 123 -5.97 -4.49 3.32
CA ASN A 123 -4.68 -4.32 4.00
C ASN A 123 -4.42 -5.34 5.12
N PRO A 124 -4.33 -6.64 4.78
CA PRO A 124 -4.29 -7.70 5.78
C PRO A 124 -2.92 -7.80 6.44
N ASN A 125 -2.96 -8.39 7.62
CA ASN A 125 -1.85 -8.84 8.44
C ASN A 125 -2.07 -10.28 8.79
N LEU A 126 -1.01 -11.09 8.73
CA LEU A 126 -1.04 -12.49 9.10
C LEU A 126 0.09 -12.70 10.09
N ILE A 127 -0.18 -13.19 11.29
CA ILE A 127 0.87 -13.64 12.21
C ILE A 127 0.57 -15.06 12.70
N PRO A 128 1.59 -15.90 12.95
CA PRO A 128 1.38 -17.22 13.55
C PRO A 128 0.63 -17.13 14.88
N HIS A 129 -0.37 -18.00 15.07
CA HIS A 129 -1.08 -18.10 16.34
C HIS A 129 -0.13 -18.63 17.42
N PRO A 130 -0.09 -18.03 18.62
CA PRO A 130 0.95 -18.35 19.61
C PRO A 130 0.95 -19.79 20.12
N THR A 131 -0.19 -20.49 20.01
CA THR A 131 -0.36 -21.83 20.59
C THR A 131 -0.92 -22.87 19.61
N LEU A 132 -1.52 -22.46 18.49
CA LEU A 132 -2.24 -23.35 17.59
C LEU A 132 -1.43 -23.56 16.32
N GLU A 133 -1.21 -24.82 15.95
CA GLU A 133 -0.54 -25.18 14.70
C GLU A 133 -1.43 -24.88 13.49
N ASN A 134 -0.81 -24.56 12.35
CA ASN A 134 -1.49 -24.27 11.08
C ASN A 134 -2.65 -23.27 11.21
N THR A 135 -2.52 -22.34 12.16
CA THR A 135 -3.51 -21.32 12.47
C THR A 135 -2.80 -19.99 12.59
N TRP A 136 -3.39 -18.96 12.00
CA TRP A 136 -2.84 -17.60 12.00
C TRP A 136 -3.87 -16.63 12.55
N ILE A 137 -3.40 -15.62 13.27
CA ILE A 137 -4.23 -14.46 13.62
C ILE A 137 -4.16 -13.53 12.43
N VAL A 138 -5.32 -13.21 11.86
CA VAL A 138 -5.45 -12.34 10.71
C VAL A 138 -6.14 -11.05 11.14
N VAL A 139 -5.56 -9.91 10.77
CA VAL A 139 -6.08 -8.58 11.07
C VAL A 139 -6.14 -7.73 9.80
N ALA A 140 -7.25 -7.05 9.53
CA ALA A 140 -7.41 -6.23 8.33
C ALA A 140 -8.41 -5.09 8.55
N GLN A 141 -8.23 -3.99 7.81
CA GLN A 141 -9.11 -2.83 7.85
C GLN A 141 -10.50 -3.22 7.37
N TRP A 142 -11.54 -2.96 8.16
CA TRP A 142 -12.92 -3.21 7.76
C TRP A 142 -13.33 -2.24 6.64
N LEU A 143 -13.66 -2.79 5.46
CA LEU A 143 -14.35 -2.06 4.40
C LEU A 143 -15.87 -2.16 4.60
N GLN A 144 -16.47 -1.14 5.22
CA GLN A 144 -17.91 -1.07 5.43
C GLN A 144 -18.66 -0.85 4.11
N GLU A 145 -19.81 -1.51 3.96
CA GLU A 145 -20.69 -1.32 2.82
C GLU A 145 -21.08 0.17 2.66
N GLY A 146 -20.91 0.70 1.45
CA GLY A 146 -21.21 2.10 1.13
C GLY A 146 -20.05 3.09 1.33
N GLY A 147 -18.89 2.65 1.85
CA GLY A 147 -17.59 3.35 1.74
C GLY A 147 -17.43 4.71 2.43
N ASN A 148 -18.51 5.29 2.98
CA ASN A 148 -18.54 6.64 3.56
C ASN A 148 -18.69 6.62 5.09
N SER A 149 -18.05 5.65 5.77
CA SER A 149 -18.06 5.63 7.22
C SER A 149 -16.94 6.50 7.76
N LEU A 150 -17.28 7.38 8.72
CA LEU A 150 -16.30 8.12 9.52
C LEU A 150 -15.67 7.23 10.60
N TRP A 151 -16.23 6.04 10.79
CA TRP A 151 -15.78 5.07 11.79
C TRP A 151 -14.96 3.99 11.10
N PHE A 152 -13.72 3.83 11.55
CA PHE A 152 -12.76 2.85 11.07
C PHE A 152 -12.51 1.83 12.18
N ALA A 153 -12.39 0.58 11.78
CA ALA A 153 -12.09 -0.52 12.69
C ALA A 153 -11.31 -1.61 11.97
N GLU A 154 -10.50 -2.32 12.75
CA GLU A 154 -9.74 -3.47 12.30
C GLU A 154 -10.49 -4.74 12.67
N LEU A 155 -10.76 -5.60 11.69
CA LEU A 155 -11.29 -6.94 11.91
C LEU A 155 -10.16 -7.86 12.37
N VAL A 156 -10.47 -8.75 13.32
CA VAL A 156 -9.56 -9.80 13.79
C VAL A 156 -10.26 -11.15 13.84
N CYS A 157 -9.58 -12.20 13.38
CA CYS A 157 -10.00 -13.58 13.52
C CYS A 157 -8.80 -14.53 13.58
N ASN A 158 -9.01 -15.74 14.11
CA ASN A 158 -8.13 -16.86 13.81
C ASN A 158 -8.54 -17.46 12.46
N ALA A 159 -7.58 -17.77 11.60
CA ALA A 159 -7.81 -18.33 10.27
C ALA A 159 -6.92 -19.55 10.01
N ALA A 160 -7.39 -20.43 9.13
CA ALA A 160 -6.66 -21.59 8.65
C ALA A 160 -6.96 -21.86 7.17
N PHE A 161 -6.07 -22.57 6.48
CA PHE A 161 -6.28 -22.93 5.09
C PHE A 161 -7.40 -23.95 4.93
N GLN A 162 -8.34 -23.66 4.02
CA GLN A 162 -9.43 -24.53 3.62
C GLN A 162 -9.56 -24.44 2.09
N ASP A 163 -9.33 -25.55 1.38
CA ASP A 163 -9.43 -25.61 -0.09
C ASP A 163 -8.62 -24.55 -0.85
N GLY A 164 -7.44 -24.19 -0.32
CA GLY A 164 -6.55 -23.18 -0.92
C GLY A 164 -6.91 -21.72 -0.61
N VAL A 165 -7.88 -21.49 0.28
CA VAL A 165 -8.27 -20.16 0.78
C VAL A 165 -7.92 -20.06 2.26
N LEU A 166 -7.38 -18.93 2.70
CA LEU A 166 -7.16 -18.68 4.13
C LEU A 166 -8.46 -18.10 4.73
N ARG A 167 -9.19 -18.91 5.49
CA ARG A 167 -10.53 -18.55 5.97
C ARG A 167 -10.57 -18.37 7.48
N CYS A 168 -11.22 -17.31 7.94
CA CYS A 168 -11.53 -17.12 9.35
C CYS A 168 -12.32 -18.32 9.90
N LEU A 169 -11.90 -18.88 11.04
CA LEU A 169 -12.55 -20.02 11.68
C LEU A 169 -13.93 -19.67 12.24
N HIS A 170 -14.11 -18.43 12.66
CA HIS A 170 -15.38 -17.85 13.13
C HIS A 170 -15.59 -16.46 12.51
N SER A 171 -16.79 -15.88 12.61
CA SER A 171 -17.00 -14.49 12.16
C SER A 171 -16.05 -13.56 12.92
N PRO A 172 -15.39 -12.62 12.21
CA PRO A 172 -14.41 -11.74 12.83
C PRO A 172 -15.06 -10.80 13.85
N THR A 173 -14.22 -10.30 14.76
CA THR A 173 -14.59 -9.24 15.72
C THR A 173 -13.74 -8.01 15.45
N THR A 174 -14.09 -6.85 16.01
CA THR A 174 -13.26 -5.65 15.88
C THR A 174 -12.21 -5.57 16.98
N LEU A 175 -11.01 -5.10 16.65
CA LEU A 175 -10.01 -4.79 17.68
C LEU A 175 -10.53 -3.65 18.57
N PRO A 176 -10.48 -3.78 19.90
CA PRO A 176 -10.95 -2.78 20.84
C PRO A 176 -9.92 -1.65 21.04
N VAL A 177 -9.49 -1.03 19.93
CA VAL A 177 -8.60 0.14 19.97
C VAL A 177 -9.37 1.33 20.52
N THR A 178 -8.82 2.00 21.53
CA THR A 178 -9.45 3.18 22.11
C THR A 178 -9.36 4.36 21.13
N ALA A 179 -10.45 5.13 21.03
CA ALA A 179 -10.44 6.35 20.24
C ALA A 179 -9.37 7.32 20.75
N THR A 180 -8.63 7.91 19.82
CA THR A 180 -7.58 8.87 20.13
C THR A 180 -8.18 10.26 20.35
N VAL A 181 -7.46 11.07 21.14
CA VAL A 181 -7.74 12.50 21.27
C VAL A 181 -6.82 13.24 20.30
N GLY A 182 -7.31 14.22 19.55
CA GLY A 182 -6.50 14.93 18.57
C GLY A 182 -7.27 15.39 17.34
N GLY A 183 -6.55 15.69 16.25
CA GLY A 183 -7.15 16.05 14.96
C GLY A 183 -7.53 17.53 14.82
N ASP A 184 -7.41 18.35 15.87
CA ASP A 184 -7.68 19.80 15.81
C ASP A 184 -6.72 20.55 14.86
N LYS A 185 -5.59 19.94 14.52
CA LYS A 185 -4.62 20.49 13.56
C LYS A 185 -4.92 20.09 12.10
N CYS A 186 -6.00 19.35 11.86
CA CYS A 186 -6.47 19.04 10.51
C CYS A 186 -7.15 20.28 9.90
N GLN A 187 -6.52 20.87 8.89
CA GLN A 187 -6.98 22.10 8.25
C GLN A 187 -7.04 21.96 6.72
N GLY A 188 -7.79 22.85 6.07
CA GLY A 188 -7.92 22.89 4.61
C GLY A 188 -8.42 21.56 4.03
N ASP A 189 -7.71 21.06 3.02
CA ASP A 189 -8.05 19.81 2.33
C ASP A 189 -7.97 18.57 3.24
N MET A 190 -7.36 18.69 4.42
CA MET A 190 -7.27 17.61 5.41
C MET A 190 -8.30 17.69 6.53
N ALA A 191 -9.19 18.69 6.53
CA ALA A 191 -10.17 18.87 7.60
C ALA A 191 -11.07 17.63 7.80
N TYR A 192 -11.27 16.81 6.77
CA TYR A 192 -12.04 15.57 6.89
C TYR A 192 -11.40 14.56 7.86
N PHE A 193 -10.08 14.54 8.01
CA PHE A 193 -9.40 13.66 8.97
C PHE A 193 -9.80 13.98 10.41
N HIS A 194 -10.26 15.20 10.72
CA HIS A 194 -10.78 15.53 12.06
C HIS A 194 -11.98 14.65 12.45
N MET A 195 -12.75 14.18 11.47
CA MET A 195 -13.92 13.34 11.69
C MET A 195 -13.59 11.85 11.80
N ASN A 196 -12.33 11.47 11.61
CA ASN A 196 -11.88 10.08 11.72
C ASN A 196 -12.14 9.54 13.14
N MET A 197 -12.72 8.35 13.24
CA MET A 197 -12.90 7.66 14.50
C MET A 197 -12.33 6.26 14.42
N GLY A 198 -11.32 5.97 15.23
CA GLY A 198 -10.72 4.64 15.34
C GLY A 198 -9.37 4.48 14.62
N PRO A 199 -8.85 3.25 14.60
CA PRO A 199 -7.61 2.91 13.91
C PRO A 199 -7.80 2.82 12.39
N HIS A 200 -6.78 3.26 11.66
CA HIS A 200 -6.70 3.16 10.20
C HIS A 200 -5.47 2.34 9.78
N ASP A 201 -5.65 1.43 8.82
CA ASP A 201 -4.60 0.62 8.19
C ASP A 201 -3.62 0.02 9.20
N ALA A 202 -4.13 -0.72 10.18
CA ALA A 202 -3.29 -1.34 11.17
C ALA A 202 -2.30 -2.33 10.54
N ARG A 203 -1.11 -2.41 11.16
CA ARG A 203 -0.08 -3.40 10.88
C ARG A 203 0.16 -4.24 12.11
N VAL A 204 0.02 -5.55 12.01
CA VAL A 204 0.20 -6.49 13.12
C VAL A 204 1.37 -7.42 12.81
N PHE A 205 2.33 -7.48 13.72
CA PHE A 205 3.60 -8.18 13.51
C PHE A 205 4.23 -8.59 14.84
N TYR A 206 5.13 -9.58 14.80
CA TYR A 206 5.98 -9.92 15.94
C TYR A 206 7.23 -9.02 15.95
N GLY A 207 7.51 -8.40 17.09
CA GLY A 207 8.85 -7.93 17.44
C GLY A 207 9.64 -9.03 18.17
N PRO A 208 10.87 -8.73 18.65
CA PRO A 208 11.75 -9.73 19.25
C PRO A 208 11.14 -10.48 20.44
N ASP A 209 10.41 -9.77 21.30
CA ASP A 209 9.86 -10.33 22.53
C ASP A 209 8.34 -10.59 22.43
N ARG A 210 7.58 -9.70 21.79
CA ARG A 210 6.10 -9.70 21.76
C ARG A 210 5.52 -9.24 20.42
N PRO A 211 4.21 -9.48 20.17
CA PRO A 211 3.53 -8.90 19.02
C PRO A 211 3.11 -7.45 19.28
N TYR A 212 3.17 -6.64 18.23
CA TYR A 212 2.76 -5.25 18.21
C TYR A 212 1.69 -5.04 17.14
N THR A 213 0.85 -4.04 17.37
CA THR A 213 0.08 -3.40 16.31
C THR A 213 0.51 -1.95 16.18
N THR A 214 0.63 -1.46 14.95
CA THR A 214 0.72 -0.03 14.67
C THR A 214 -0.44 0.40 13.82
N TYR A 215 -0.99 1.60 14.01
CA TYR A 215 -2.15 2.06 13.26
C TYR A 215 -2.17 3.59 13.15
N GLY A 216 -2.80 4.10 12.11
CA GLY A 216 -3.06 5.52 11.94
C GLY A 216 -4.23 5.99 12.79
N SER A 217 -4.15 7.19 13.36
CA SER A 217 -5.29 7.83 14.03
C SER A 217 -5.06 9.34 14.20
N ASN A 218 -6.03 10.04 14.80
CA ASN A 218 -5.91 11.47 15.06
C ASN A 218 -4.78 11.77 16.05
N SER A 219 -3.92 12.71 15.66
CA SER A 219 -2.71 13.05 16.40
C SER A 219 -2.93 14.23 17.35
N ILE A 220 -2.27 14.20 18.52
CA ILE A 220 -2.15 15.39 19.37
C ILE A 220 -1.02 16.31 18.93
N HIS A 221 -0.10 15.85 18.08
CA HIS A 221 1.08 16.60 17.63
C HIS A 221 0.89 17.22 16.23
N THR A 222 0.22 16.51 15.32
CA THR A 222 -0.09 16.88 13.92
C THR A 222 -1.59 16.72 13.64
N CYS A 223 -2.00 16.59 12.37
CA CYS A 223 -3.38 16.25 12.02
C CYS A 223 -3.64 14.75 12.22
N PHE A 224 -2.78 13.90 11.66
CA PHE A 224 -2.92 12.45 11.68
C PHE A 224 -1.55 11.81 11.95
N GLY A 225 -1.51 10.87 12.88
CA GLY A 225 -0.27 10.25 13.38
C GLY A 225 -0.36 8.73 13.41
N GLN A 226 0.78 8.09 13.67
CA GLN A 226 0.86 6.65 13.81
C GLN A 226 1.08 6.27 15.28
N PHE A 227 0.36 5.26 15.73
CA PHE A 227 0.39 4.77 17.10
C PHE A 227 0.97 3.36 17.13
N VAL A 228 1.49 2.95 18.29
CA VAL A 228 1.86 1.56 18.61
C VAL A 228 1.11 1.07 19.84
N GLN A 229 0.71 -0.19 19.84
CA GLN A 229 0.13 -0.87 20.99
C GLN A 229 0.58 -2.34 21.05
N ASP A 230 0.75 -2.88 22.26
CA ASP A 230 0.95 -4.30 22.51
C ASP A 230 -0.30 -5.07 22.06
N PHE A 231 -0.17 -5.85 20.99
CA PHE A 231 -1.30 -6.50 20.32
C PHE A 231 -2.03 -7.50 21.22
N ARG A 232 -1.34 -8.06 22.23
CA ARG A 232 -1.92 -9.02 23.18
C ARG A 232 -3.03 -8.39 24.01
N THR A 233 -3.00 -7.06 24.18
CA THR A 233 -4.01 -6.32 24.94
C THR A 233 -5.32 -6.12 24.18
N LEU A 234 -5.33 -6.40 22.86
CA LEU A 234 -6.47 -6.19 21.97
C LEU A 234 -7.19 -7.49 21.58
N THR A 235 -6.71 -8.63 22.03
CA THR A 235 -7.22 -9.95 21.62
C THR A 235 -7.38 -10.88 22.82
N GLY A 236 -8.11 -11.98 22.64
CA GLY A 236 -8.12 -13.11 23.58
C GLY A 236 -6.80 -13.89 23.54
N TRP A 237 -5.68 -13.22 23.78
CA TRP A 237 -4.34 -13.77 23.62
C TRP A 237 -4.12 -15.00 24.50
N SER A 238 -3.69 -16.10 23.89
CA SER A 238 -3.46 -17.39 24.56
C SER A 238 -1.98 -17.73 24.76
N GLY A 239 -1.07 -16.88 24.28
CA GLY A 239 0.36 -17.03 24.47
C GLY A 239 0.88 -16.35 25.73
N ASP A 240 2.17 -16.04 25.73
CA ASP A 240 2.84 -15.35 26.83
C ASP A 240 2.25 -13.94 27.07
N MET A 241 1.87 -13.69 28.33
CA MET A 241 1.27 -12.44 28.83
C MET A 241 2.19 -11.71 29.84
N GLU A 242 3.47 -12.07 29.91
CA GLU A 242 4.44 -11.35 30.73
C GLU A 242 4.76 -9.96 30.16
N ASN A 243 5.20 -9.07 31.05
CA ASN A 243 5.76 -7.75 30.74
C ASN A 243 4.86 -6.78 29.94
N LEU A 244 3.53 -6.80 30.14
CA LEU A 244 2.55 -5.91 29.47
C LEU A 244 2.64 -4.40 29.82
N GLY A 245 3.75 -3.94 30.40
CA GLY A 245 3.91 -2.56 30.87
C GLY A 245 4.09 -1.54 29.74
N VAL A 246 4.82 -1.90 28.68
CA VAL A 246 5.16 -1.00 27.56
C VAL A 246 4.08 -1.10 26.48
N PHE A 247 3.63 0.06 25.97
CA PHE A 247 2.58 0.20 24.95
C PHE A 247 1.29 -0.57 25.27
N ARG A 248 0.92 -0.66 26.55
CA ARG A 248 -0.32 -1.32 26.98
C ARG A 248 -1.57 -0.71 26.31
N VAL A 249 -1.52 0.59 26.06
CA VAL A 249 -2.53 1.36 25.32
C VAL A 249 -1.84 2.04 24.13
N GLY A 250 -2.64 2.44 23.15
CA GLY A 250 -2.20 3.21 22.00
C GLY A 250 -1.29 4.37 22.37
N THR A 251 -0.03 4.28 21.98
CA THR A 251 1.00 5.29 22.25
C THR A 251 1.40 5.93 20.92
N GLU A 252 1.27 7.25 20.82
CA GLU A 252 1.59 7.98 19.59
C GLU A 252 3.10 7.95 19.35
N LEU A 253 3.52 7.51 18.18
CA LEU A 253 4.90 7.58 17.74
C LEU A 253 5.20 9.00 17.30
N GLN A 254 6.33 9.54 17.76
CA GLN A 254 6.84 10.84 17.32
C GLN A 254 7.97 10.65 16.30
N ARG A 255 8.37 11.74 15.65
CA ARG A 255 9.55 11.78 14.77
C ARG A 255 10.50 12.93 15.12
N PRO A 256 11.78 12.84 14.72
CA PRO A 256 12.65 14.01 14.66
C PRO A 256 12.05 15.10 13.76
N LEU A 257 12.24 16.37 14.14
CA LEU A 257 11.83 17.52 13.32
C LEU A 257 12.47 17.45 11.91
N PRO A 258 11.77 17.93 10.86
CA PRO A 258 10.43 18.54 10.87
C PRO A 258 9.30 17.50 10.85
N TRP A 259 8.10 17.92 11.27
CA TRP A 259 6.89 17.10 11.18
C TRP A 259 6.08 17.44 9.93
N ASN A 260 5.44 16.43 9.37
CA ASN A 260 4.41 16.53 8.33
C ASN A 260 3.02 16.63 8.97
N MET A 261 2.01 17.04 8.18
CA MET A 261 0.63 17.04 8.66
C MET A 261 0.08 15.62 8.88
N VAL A 262 0.48 14.68 8.03
CA VAL A 262 0.09 13.27 8.10
C VAL A 262 1.35 12.44 8.25
N GLU A 263 1.48 11.83 9.43
CA GLU A 263 2.52 10.90 9.76
C GLU A 263 1.95 9.49 9.74
N LYS A 264 2.39 8.70 8.76
CA LYS A 264 1.93 7.34 8.54
C LYS A 264 3.00 6.54 7.84
N ASN A 265 2.75 5.23 7.70
CA ASN A 265 3.60 4.32 6.93
C ASN A 265 5.02 4.13 7.51
N TRP A 266 5.20 4.44 8.78
CA TRP A 266 6.39 4.13 9.53
C TRP A 266 6.39 2.66 9.95
N PHE A 267 7.58 2.12 10.17
CA PHE A 267 7.76 0.78 10.71
C PHE A 267 8.75 0.78 11.87
N LEU A 268 8.51 -0.13 12.82
CA LEU A 268 9.39 -0.39 13.94
C LEU A 268 10.46 -1.42 13.53
N PHE A 269 11.64 -1.27 14.08
CA PHE A 269 12.74 -2.24 13.99
C PHE A 269 13.59 -2.22 15.26
N TRP A 270 14.48 -3.20 15.40
CA TRP A 270 15.27 -3.38 16.61
C TRP A 270 16.75 -3.60 16.27
N ASP A 271 17.64 -3.15 17.15
CA ASP A 271 19.04 -3.61 17.13
C ASP A 271 19.22 -4.95 17.83
N SER A 272 20.42 -5.53 17.74
CA SER A 272 20.70 -6.84 18.35
C SER A 272 20.74 -6.81 19.89
N ASN A 273 20.70 -5.63 20.52
CA ASN A 273 20.50 -5.49 21.96
C ASN A 273 19.00 -5.36 22.34
N GLY A 274 18.10 -5.37 21.36
CA GLY A 274 16.67 -5.23 21.56
C GLY A 274 16.19 -3.79 21.75
N ASN A 275 17.02 -2.78 21.48
CA ASN A 275 16.55 -1.39 21.49
C ASN A 275 15.65 -1.14 20.29
N MET A 276 14.54 -0.43 20.51
CA MET A 276 13.54 -0.15 19.49
C MET A 276 13.84 1.16 18.76
N TYR A 277 13.61 1.16 17.45
CA TYR A 277 13.75 2.29 16.55
C TYR A 277 12.53 2.38 15.63
N THR A 278 12.31 3.57 15.09
CA THR A 278 11.29 3.83 14.07
C THR A 278 11.94 4.37 12.82
N HIS A 279 11.59 3.81 11.67
CA HIS A 279 11.97 4.32 10.36
C HIS A 279 10.83 5.16 9.77
N TYR A 280 11.14 6.38 9.37
CA TYR A 280 10.14 7.38 8.99
C TYR A 280 10.06 7.53 7.47
N ASP A 281 11.20 7.80 6.83
CA ASP A 281 11.28 8.15 5.42
C ASP A 281 12.42 7.38 4.74
N ILE A 282 12.19 6.87 3.52
CA ILE A 282 13.24 6.43 2.59
C ILE A 282 13.60 7.58 1.63
N LYS A 283 12.60 8.37 1.22
CA LYS A 283 12.68 9.47 0.27
C LYS A 283 11.91 10.68 0.83
N PRO A 284 12.37 11.94 0.66
CA PRO A 284 13.54 12.41 -0.12
C PRO A 284 14.90 12.06 0.48
N LYS A 285 14.94 11.77 1.78
CA LYS A 285 16.14 11.33 2.50
C LYS A 285 15.74 10.26 3.51
N ARG A 286 16.64 9.31 3.76
CA ARG A 286 16.45 8.32 4.82
C ARG A 286 16.39 9.01 6.19
N VAL A 287 15.42 8.65 7.03
CA VAL A 287 15.28 9.17 8.40
C VAL A 287 14.85 8.05 9.34
N PHE A 288 15.58 7.87 10.43
CA PHE A 288 15.21 6.95 11.51
C PHE A 288 15.78 7.42 12.85
N ALA A 289 15.12 7.05 13.95
CA ALA A 289 15.53 7.42 15.29
C ALA A 289 15.22 6.31 16.29
N GLN A 290 15.96 6.32 17.41
CA GLN A 290 15.65 5.48 18.55
C GLN A 290 14.34 5.94 19.18
N MET A 291 13.52 4.98 19.61
CA MET A 291 12.20 5.22 20.18
C MET A 291 12.20 4.95 21.68
N ASN A 292 11.66 5.90 22.45
CA ASN A 292 11.44 5.71 23.87
C ASN A 292 10.10 4.99 24.14
N PRO A 293 9.94 4.31 25.30
CA PRO A 293 8.69 3.63 25.65
C PRO A 293 7.45 4.53 25.78
N ASP A 294 7.63 5.85 25.81
CA ASP A 294 6.56 6.85 25.84
C ASP A 294 6.17 7.37 24.43
N GLY A 295 6.78 6.84 23.37
CA GLY A 295 6.55 7.24 21.98
C GLY A 295 7.41 8.43 21.51
N SER A 296 8.22 9.04 22.39
CA SER A 296 9.13 10.11 21.99
C SER A 296 10.32 9.60 21.17
N ALA A 297 10.69 10.36 20.14
CA ALA A 297 11.81 10.03 19.26
C ALA A 297 13.10 10.73 19.70
N GLY A 298 14.22 10.01 19.58
CA GLY A 298 15.56 10.57 19.66
C GLY A 298 15.93 11.43 18.43
N PRO A 299 17.21 11.84 18.28
CA PRO A 299 17.68 12.51 17.07
C PRO A 299 17.65 11.59 15.85
N ASP A 300 17.61 12.18 14.65
CA ASP A 300 17.81 11.43 13.40
C ASP A 300 19.23 10.85 13.34
N LEU A 301 19.30 9.53 13.17
CA LEU A 301 20.54 8.76 13.13
C LEU A 301 20.98 8.41 11.71
N ALA A 302 20.11 8.61 10.70
CA ALA A 302 20.41 8.27 9.31
C ALA A 302 21.66 8.97 8.73
N PRO A 303 22.01 10.22 9.09
CA PRO A 303 23.21 10.88 8.56
C PRO A 303 24.54 10.17 8.90
N ALA A 304 24.56 9.27 9.88
CA ALA A 304 25.76 8.50 10.22
C ALA A 304 26.04 7.35 9.23
N ALA A 305 25.04 6.93 8.43
CA ALA A 305 25.17 5.89 7.42
C ALA A 305 25.64 6.46 6.07
N VAL A 306 26.93 6.83 5.99
CA VAL A 306 27.51 7.61 4.88
C VAL A 306 27.34 6.94 3.49
N GLY A 307 27.26 5.61 3.42
CA GLY A 307 27.10 4.87 2.16
C GLY A 307 25.67 4.83 1.60
N ASP A 308 24.67 5.17 2.40
CA ASP A 308 23.26 4.97 2.03
C ASP A 308 22.83 5.83 0.84
N GLU A 309 23.30 7.08 0.75
CA GLU A 309 22.93 7.97 -0.36
C GLU A 309 23.36 7.41 -1.71
N GLN A 310 24.54 6.79 -1.78
CA GLN A 310 25.04 6.14 -2.99
C GLN A 310 24.23 4.89 -3.33
N CYS A 311 23.88 4.09 -2.31
CA CYS A 311 23.07 2.90 -2.51
C CYS A 311 21.66 3.23 -3.00
N LEU A 312 21.00 4.20 -2.36
CA LEU A 312 19.68 4.67 -2.75
C LEU A 312 19.70 5.27 -4.17
N ALA A 313 20.72 6.06 -4.52
CA ALA A 313 20.86 6.59 -5.88
C ALA A 313 21.02 5.49 -6.95
N LYS A 314 21.62 4.35 -6.58
CA LYS A 314 21.88 3.22 -7.49
C LYS A 314 20.65 2.32 -7.68
N TYR A 315 19.93 2.00 -6.61
CA TYR A 315 18.89 0.96 -6.62
C TYR A 315 17.46 1.47 -6.41
N LEU A 316 17.26 2.68 -5.87
CA LEU A 316 15.92 3.22 -5.71
C LEU A 316 15.32 3.53 -7.10
N PRO A 317 14.05 3.17 -7.35
CA PRO A 317 13.39 3.49 -8.61
C PRO A 317 13.40 4.99 -8.90
N LYS A 318 13.77 5.34 -10.13
CA LYS A 318 13.77 6.73 -10.60
C LYS A 318 12.34 7.15 -10.93
N LEU A 319 11.83 8.10 -10.15
CA LEU A 319 10.51 8.69 -10.41
C LEU A 319 10.59 9.53 -11.70
N GLN A 320 9.77 9.21 -12.70
CA GLN A 320 9.78 9.93 -13.98
C GLN A 320 8.83 11.13 -13.99
N THR A 321 7.76 11.05 -13.20
CA THR A 321 6.70 12.06 -13.15
C THR A 321 6.30 12.41 -11.72
N ASP A 322 5.56 13.51 -11.55
CA ASP A 322 4.98 13.91 -10.27
C ASP A 322 3.82 12.98 -9.82
N LEU A 323 3.43 12.02 -10.67
CA LEU A 323 2.42 10.99 -10.38
C LEU A 323 3.03 9.71 -9.79
N GLU A 324 4.34 9.72 -9.53
CA GLU A 324 5.05 8.60 -8.94
C GLU A 324 5.61 8.95 -7.55
N SER A 325 5.66 7.97 -6.67
CA SER A 325 6.16 8.14 -5.31
C SER A 325 6.75 6.85 -4.74
N ILE A 326 7.60 6.97 -3.71
CA ILE A 326 8.11 5.83 -2.94
C ILE A 326 7.31 5.73 -1.65
N HIS A 327 6.75 4.55 -1.39
CA HIS A 327 5.93 4.27 -0.22
C HIS A 327 6.62 3.23 0.66
N GLN A 328 6.74 3.50 1.95
CA GLN A 328 7.02 2.46 2.95
C GLN A 328 5.72 1.76 3.30
N THR A 329 5.70 0.44 3.38
CA THR A 329 4.40 -0.26 3.41
C THR A 329 4.31 -1.42 4.39
N THR A 330 5.40 -2.10 4.70
CA THR A 330 5.41 -3.29 5.59
C THR A 330 6.06 -3.01 6.95
N ASN A 331 5.84 -3.90 7.92
CA ASN A 331 6.67 -4.02 9.13
C ASN A 331 8.11 -4.47 8.78
N SER A 332 8.99 -4.57 9.77
CA SER A 332 10.32 -5.19 9.60
C SER A 332 10.34 -6.64 10.10
N LEU A 333 11.31 -7.43 9.61
CA LEU A 333 11.67 -8.77 10.10
C LEU A 333 13.18 -8.93 10.06
N GLU A 334 13.71 -9.77 10.92
CA GLU A 334 15.13 -10.15 10.91
C GLU A 334 15.33 -11.45 10.12
N VAL A 335 16.28 -11.47 9.20
CA VAL A 335 16.59 -12.63 8.35
C VAL A 335 18.08 -12.98 8.38
N THR A 336 18.38 -14.23 8.73
CA THR A 336 19.73 -14.81 8.60
C THR A 336 19.90 -15.41 7.21
N MET A 337 21.02 -15.10 6.56
CA MET A 337 21.28 -15.41 5.15
C MET A 337 21.79 -16.85 4.89
N CYS A 338 21.91 -17.67 5.94
CA CYS A 338 22.15 -19.12 5.83
C CYS A 338 20.90 -19.90 6.21
N ARG A 339 20.86 -21.20 5.90
CA ARG A 339 19.69 -22.04 6.22
C ARG A 339 19.85 -22.66 7.61
N ARG A 340 18.75 -22.81 8.33
CA ARG A 340 18.76 -23.38 9.70
C ARG A 340 19.23 -24.84 9.75
N ASP A 341 19.06 -25.59 8.66
CA ASP A 341 19.50 -26.98 8.51
C ASP A 341 21.00 -27.11 8.18
N GLU A 342 21.71 -26.01 7.96
CA GLU A 342 23.16 -26.00 7.73
C GLU A 342 23.92 -26.01 9.08
N PRO A 343 24.78 -27.01 9.35
CA PRO A 343 25.49 -27.12 10.63
C PRO A 343 26.41 -25.93 10.96
N SER A 344 26.86 -25.18 9.96
CA SER A 344 27.70 -24.00 10.11
C SER A 344 26.92 -22.69 10.23
N CYS A 345 25.58 -22.74 10.18
CA CYS A 345 24.76 -21.54 10.24
C CYS A 345 24.61 -21.07 11.68
N VAL A 346 25.39 -20.04 12.04
CA VAL A 346 25.32 -19.35 13.31
C VAL A 346 24.90 -17.91 13.03
N PRO A 347 23.70 -17.47 13.46
CA PRO A 347 23.28 -16.08 13.32
C PRO A 347 24.23 -15.14 14.05
N ASP A 348 24.71 -14.12 13.34
CA ASP A 348 25.48 -12.99 13.87
C ASP A 348 25.26 -11.72 13.03
N ASP A 349 25.86 -10.61 13.46
CA ASP A 349 25.76 -9.30 12.80
C ASP A 349 26.32 -9.29 11.35
N SER A 350 27.09 -10.31 10.95
CA SER A 350 27.68 -10.41 9.61
C SER A 350 26.77 -11.10 8.59
N ASN A 351 25.85 -11.95 9.05
CA ASN A 351 24.97 -12.74 8.19
C ASN A 351 23.48 -12.53 8.46
N THR A 352 23.11 -11.65 9.39
CA THR A 352 21.72 -11.43 9.78
C THR A 352 21.34 -9.97 9.65
N PHE A 353 20.26 -9.69 8.93
CA PHE A 353 19.87 -8.35 8.49
C PHE A 353 18.41 -8.05 8.80
N ILE A 354 18.09 -6.76 8.90
CA ILE A 354 16.72 -6.28 9.00
C ILE A 354 16.18 -6.11 7.58
N MET A 355 15.12 -6.84 7.28
CA MET A 355 14.41 -6.87 6.01
C MET A 355 13.17 -6.00 6.08
N VAL A 356 12.93 -5.22 5.02
CA VAL A 356 11.72 -4.42 4.82
C VAL A 356 11.30 -4.41 3.35
N ILE A 357 10.01 -4.20 3.10
CA ILE A 357 9.46 -3.97 1.76
C ILE A 357 8.99 -2.52 1.65
N TYR A 358 9.45 -1.85 0.59
CA TYR A 358 8.94 -0.55 0.12
C TYR A 358 8.36 -0.71 -1.28
N GLN A 359 7.55 0.24 -1.74
CA GLN A 359 6.85 0.15 -3.02
C GLN A 359 7.08 1.41 -3.84
N HIS A 360 7.32 1.24 -5.14
CA HIS A 360 7.23 2.33 -6.11
C HIS A 360 5.78 2.41 -6.58
N LYS A 361 5.12 3.50 -6.23
CA LYS A 361 3.79 3.82 -6.72
C LYS A 361 3.92 4.58 -8.03
N SER A 362 3.15 4.17 -9.03
CA SER A 362 2.83 4.98 -10.21
C SER A 362 1.32 5.18 -10.29
N TYR A 363 0.90 6.29 -10.89
CA TYR A 363 -0.50 6.58 -11.16
C TYR A 363 -0.67 6.93 -12.64
N PHE A 364 -1.40 6.08 -13.34
CA PHE A 364 -1.60 6.17 -14.79
C PHE A 364 -3.05 5.84 -15.14
N ASN A 365 -3.66 6.59 -16.06
CA ASN A 365 -5.05 6.34 -16.52
C ASN A 365 -6.05 6.11 -15.38
N TYR A 366 -5.99 6.96 -14.35
CA TYR A 366 -6.83 6.90 -13.16
C TYR A 366 -6.69 5.61 -12.32
N HIS A 367 -5.57 4.91 -12.46
CA HIS A 367 -5.29 3.66 -11.79
C HIS A 367 -3.90 3.71 -11.13
N SER A 368 -3.83 3.31 -9.86
CA SER A 368 -2.54 3.22 -9.15
C SER A 368 -1.96 1.83 -9.32
N VAL A 369 -0.65 1.75 -9.56
CA VAL A 369 0.11 0.51 -9.50
C VAL A 369 1.21 0.67 -8.46
N TYR A 370 1.39 -0.36 -7.63
CA TYR A 370 2.47 -0.41 -6.66
C TYR A 370 3.37 -1.60 -6.99
N GLU A 371 4.66 -1.31 -7.15
CA GLU A 371 5.69 -2.31 -7.42
C GLU A 371 6.57 -2.48 -6.17
N PRO A 372 6.49 -3.62 -5.46
CA PRO A 372 7.24 -3.86 -4.23
C PRO A 372 8.71 -4.19 -4.46
N TYR A 373 9.60 -3.63 -3.65
CA TYR A 373 11.03 -3.85 -3.61
C TYR A 373 11.47 -4.22 -2.20
N VAL A 374 12.58 -4.93 -2.09
CA VAL A 374 13.13 -5.37 -0.80
C VAL A 374 14.37 -4.57 -0.45
N MET A 375 14.52 -4.21 0.82
CA MET A 375 15.70 -3.58 1.36
C MET A 375 16.18 -4.37 2.58
N LEU A 376 17.48 -4.61 2.65
CA LEU A 376 18.17 -5.19 3.79
C LEU A 376 19.09 -4.14 4.39
N PHE A 377 19.05 -3.94 5.70
CA PHE A 377 20.01 -3.11 6.42
C PHE A 377 20.61 -3.82 7.62
N LYS A 378 21.81 -3.40 8.02
CA LYS A 378 22.55 -4.00 9.14
C LYS A 378 21.76 -3.85 10.45
N GLN A 379 21.93 -4.80 11.36
CA GLN A 379 21.26 -4.80 12.67
C GLN A 379 21.82 -3.82 13.69
N GLN A 380 23.02 -3.29 13.44
CA GLN A 380 23.70 -2.39 14.35
C GLN A 380 23.74 -0.99 13.78
N ALA A 381 23.71 0.01 14.66
CA ALA A 381 23.97 1.40 14.29
C ALA A 381 25.30 1.51 13.51
N PRO A 382 25.33 2.28 12.39
CA PRO A 382 24.30 3.21 11.95
C PRO A 382 23.24 2.60 11.01
N PHE A 383 22.98 1.30 11.09
CA PHE A 383 21.96 0.57 10.32
C PHE A 383 22.11 0.76 8.81
N GLU A 384 23.34 0.76 8.31
CA GLU A 384 23.64 0.97 6.89
C GLU A 384 22.87 0.00 6.01
N ILE A 385 22.38 0.49 4.87
CA ILE A 385 21.74 -0.37 3.88
C ILE A 385 22.80 -1.34 3.36
N HIS A 386 22.49 -2.64 3.49
CA HIS A 386 23.35 -3.72 3.03
C HIS A 386 23.07 -4.06 1.57
N ALA A 387 21.79 -4.19 1.22
CA ALA A 387 21.36 -4.55 -0.12
C ALA A 387 19.95 -4.05 -0.43
N MET A 388 19.67 -3.86 -1.72
CA MET A 388 18.33 -3.55 -2.23
C MET A 388 18.02 -4.41 -3.45
N SER A 389 16.77 -4.82 -3.65
CA SER A 389 16.40 -5.61 -4.82
C SER A 389 16.62 -4.79 -6.11
N ARG A 390 17.20 -5.43 -7.13
CA ARG A 390 17.46 -4.76 -8.43
C ARG A 390 16.19 -4.63 -9.27
N LYS A 391 15.20 -5.46 -8.99
CA LYS A 391 13.90 -5.52 -9.66
C LYS A 391 12.77 -5.53 -8.62
N PRO A 392 11.57 -5.07 -9.00
CA PRO A 392 10.39 -5.26 -8.19
C PRO A 392 9.93 -6.72 -8.16
N ILE A 393 9.14 -7.06 -7.15
CA ILE A 393 8.55 -8.38 -6.96
C ILE A 393 7.21 -8.45 -7.70
N TRP A 394 7.02 -9.50 -8.49
CA TRP A 394 5.74 -9.84 -9.10
C TRP A 394 5.08 -10.99 -8.37
N ILE A 395 3.90 -10.76 -7.78
CA ILE A 395 3.14 -11.80 -7.10
C ILE A 395 2.37 -12.61 -8.13
N HIS A 396 2.67 -13.90 -8.26
CA HIS A 396 2.02 -14.77 -9.25
C HIS A 396 0.50 -14.81 -9.03
N GLY A 397 -0.25 -14.65 -10.13
CA GLY A 397 -1.71 -14.52 -10.12
C GLY A 397 -2.23 -13.09 -10.26
N ARG A 398 -1.38 -12.06 -10.11
CA ARG A 398 -1.71 -10.67 -10.43
C ARG A 398 -2.16 -10.55 -11.89
N LYS A 399 -3.37 -10.03 -12.13
CA LYS A 399 -3.91 -9.94 -13.49
C LYS A 399 -3.26 -8.78 -14.24
N LYS A 400 -3.10 -8.96 -15.55
CA LYS A 400 -2.64 -7.91 -16.47
C LYS A 400 -3.82 -7.46 -17.34
N TYR A 401 -3.84 -6.19 -17.70
CA TYR A 401 -4.82 -5.55 -18.57
C TYR A 401 -4.12 -4.88 -19.76
N PRO A 402 -3.60 -5.64 -20.75
CA PRO A 402 -2.87 -5.13 -21.91
C PRO A 402 -3.53 -3.95 -22.60
N GLU A 403 -4.85 -3.99 -22.72
CA GLU A 403 -5.67 -2.96 -23.36
C GLU A 403 -5.72 -1.63 -22.60
N LYS A 404 -5.36 -1.64 -21.31
CA LYS A 404 -5.31 -0.45 -20.44
C LYS A 404 -3.89 -0.06 -20.05
N GLU A 405 -2.88 -0.78 -20.55
CA GLU A 405 -1.48 -0.61 -20.16
C GLU A 405 -1.29 -0.67 -18.61
N THR A 406 -2.10 -1.45 -17.88
CA THR A 406 -1.98 -1.65 -16.43
C THR A 406 -2.13 -3.13 -15.98
N SER A 407 -2.03 -3.37 -14.67
CA SER A 407 -2.25 -4.65 -14.01
C SER A 407 -3.09 -4.45 -12.75
N ASP A 408 -3.43 -5.51 -12.01
CA ASP A 408 -4.09 -5.34 -10.71
C ASP A 408 -3.20 -4.48 -9.78
N MET A 409 -3.80 -3.53 -9.06
CA MET A 409 -3.18 -2.78 -7.97
C MET A 409 -3.01 -3.72 -6.75
N PHE A 410 -1.77 -4.02 -6.39
CA PHE A 410 -1.44 -4.79 -5.20
C PHE A 410 -0.70 -3.90 -4.22
N TYR A 411 -1.24 -3.67 -3.02
CA TYR A 411 -0.56 -2.89 -1.99
C TYR A 411 -0.07 -3.82 -0.86
N VAL A 412 1.22 -4.14 -0.85
CA VAL A 412 1.84 -5.03 0.15
C VAL A 412 1.92 -4.36 1.52
N THR A 413 1.14 -4.85 2.48
CA THR A 413 0.91 -4.19 3.77
C THR A 413 1.64 -4.85 4.93
N SER A 414 1.92 -6.15 4.85
CA SER A 414 2.51 -6.89 5.96
C SER A 414 3.41 -8.02 5.49
N MET A 415 4.32 -8.41 6.37
CA MET A 415 5.11 -9.62 6.23
C MET A 415 5.32 -10.30 7.58
N SER A 416 5.34 -11.64 7.58
CA SER A 416 5.59 -12.43 8.79
C SER A 416 6.18 -13.79 8.46
N TRP A 417 6.96 -14.34 9.38
CA TRP A 417 7.31 -15.75 9.31
C TRP A 417 6.05 -16.60 9.46
N LYS A 418 5.96 -17.70 8.68
CA LYS A 418 4.76 -18.53 8.63
C LYS A 418 4.65 -19.51 9.79
N SER A 419 5.78 -19.99 10.30
CA SER A 419 5.83 -20.98 11.38
C SER A 419 5.47 -20.37 12.74
N ARG A 420 4.75 -21.14 13.57
CA ARG A 420 4.40 -20.77 14.94
C ARG A 420 5.61 -20.46 15.81
N ASP A 421 6.71 -21.17 15.59
CA ASP A 421 7.91 -21.06 16.42
C ASP A 421 8.77 -19.83 16.05
N GLN A 422 8.37 -19.08 15.03
CA GLN A 422 9.07 -17.90 14.56
C GLN A 422 8.33 -16.61 14.93
N LYS A 423 9.09 -15.64 15.45
CA LYS A 423 8.60 -14.32 15.85
C LYS A 423 9.13 -13.24 14.91
N TYR A 424 10.14 -12.49 15.34
CA TYR A 424 10.82 -11.46 14.53
C TYR A 424 11.88 -12.05 13.61
N HIS A 425 12.55 -13.12 14.06
CA HIS A 425 13.71 -13.71 13.41
C HIS A 425 13.38 -14.99 12.62
N GLY A 426 13.96 -15.10 11.44
CA GLY A 426 13.94 -16.29 10.59
C GLY A 426 15.19 -16.42 9.74
N PHE A 427 15.23 -17.49 8.95
CA PHE A 427 16.36 -17.85 8.10
C PHE A 427 15.93 -17.81 6.64
N ILE A 428 16.89 -17.67 5.72
CA ILE A 428 16.61 -17.50 4.29
C ILE A 428 15.81 -18.66 3.69
N GLY A 429 15.94 -19.87 4.27
CA GLY A 429 15.19 -21.06 3.85
C GLY A 429 13.77 -21.17 4.42
N ASP A 430 13.39 -20.29 5.35
CA ASP A 430 12.10 -20.36 6.05
C ASP A 430 10.96 -19.81 5.18
N GLU A 431 9.74 -20.28 5.47
CA GLU A 431 8.52 -19.81 4.82
C GLU A 431 8.00 -18.54 5.50
N MET A 432 7.51 -17.60 4.70
CA MET A 432 6.92 -16.34 5.16
C MET A 432 5.65 -16.01 4.40
N PHE A 433 4.78 -15.22 5.02
CA PHE A 433 3.65 -14.59 4.36
C PHE A 433 3.98 -13.17 3.93
N LEU A 434 3.43 -12.78 2.78
CA LEU A 434 3.15 -11.39 2.47
C LEU A 434 1.63 -11.20 2.42
N GLY A 435 1.12 -10.20 3.14
CA GLY A 435 -0.27 -9.77 3.07
C GLY A 435 -0.41 -8.51 2.22
N PHE A 436 -1.47 -8.41 1.41
CA PHE A 436 -1.69 -7.27 0.54
C PHE A 436 -3.17 -6.97 0.25
N GLY A 437 -3.47 -5.70 0.02
CA GLY A 437 -4.73 -5.26 -0.57
C GLY A 437 -4.73 -5.45 -2.10
N VAL A 438 -5.89 -5.72 -2.68
CA VAL A 438 -6.08 -5.84 -4.13
C VAL A 438 -7.19 -4.90 -4.59
N GLU A 439 -6.84 -3.96 -5.47
CA GLU A 439 -7.77 -2.99 -6.08
C GLU A 439 -8.59 -2.16 -5.07
N ASP A 440 -8.10 -1.99 -3.84
CA ASP A 440 -8.82 -1.32 -2.73
C ASP A 440 -10.25 -1.86 -2.48
N VAL A 441 -10.50 -3.12 -2.88
CA VAL A 441 -11.83 -3.75 -2.72
C VAL A 441 -11.78 -5.12 -2.05
N ARG A 442 -10.61 -5.75 -2.00
CA ARG A 442 -10.42 -7.09 -1.40
C ARG A 442 -9.00 -7.28 -0.91
N THR A 443 -8.75 -8.44 -0.33
CA THR A 443 -7.48 -8.76 0.31
C THR A 443 -6.96 -10.15 -0.10
N GLY A 444 -5.64 -10.27 -0.20
CA GLY A 444 -4.97 -11.53 -0.49
C GLY A 444 -3.71 -11.72 0.33
N GLY A 445 -3.19 -12.94 0.28
CA GLY A 445 -1.88 -13.27 0.82
C GLY A 445 -1.15 -14.26 -0.08
N ILE A 446 0.17 -14.31 0.06
CA ILE A 446 1.00 -15.31 -0.59
C ILE A 446 2.02 -15.82 0.43
N ASP A 447 2.20 -17.14 0.46
CA ASP A 447 3.24 -17.78 1.24
C ASP A 447 4.39 -18.20 0.33
N ILE A 448 5.60 -17.78 0.67
CA ILE A 448 6.80 -17.92 -0.15
C ILE A 448 7.97 -18.32 0.74
N LYS A 449 9.07 -18.75 0.13
CA LYS A 449 10.34 -18.81 0.87
C LYS A 449 11.02 -17.44 0.87
N ALA A 450 11.72 -17.11 1.95
CA ALA A 450 12.50 -15.87 2.01
C ALA A 450 13.59 -15.82 0.91
N GLU A 451 14.19 -16.97 0.55
CA GLU A 451 15.17 -17.06 -0.55
C GLU A 451 14.60 -16.65 -1.90
N ASP A 452 13.29 -16.80 -2.13
CA ASP A 452 12.63 -16.36 -3.37
C ASP A 452 12.43 -14.85 -3.41
N LEU A 453 12.12 -14.25 -2.26
CA LEU A 453 11.96 -12.80 -2.08
C LEU A 453 13.30 -12.06 -2.22
N LEU A 454 14.40 -12.69 -1.78
CA LEU A 454 15.75 -12.12 -1.74
C LEU A 454 16.61 -12.49 -2.96
N LYS A 455 15.99 -12.83 -4.09
CA LYS A 455 16.70 -13.02 -5.37
C LYS A 455 17.16 -11.69 -5.94
N ASP A 456 18.26 -11.70 -6.69
CA ASP A 456 18.77 -10.56 -7.47
C ASP A 456 18.93 -9.26 -6.64
N MET A 457 19.42 -9.40 -5.40
CA MET A 457 19.76 -8.29 -4.54
C MET A 457 21.07 -7.62 -5.01
N GLY A 458 21.07 -6.29 -5.05
CA GLY A 458 22.26 -5.48 -5.29
C GLY A 458 22.91 -5.05 -3.97
N LEU A 459 24.17 -5.42 -3.77
CA LEU A 459 24.94 -5.01 -2.60
C LEU A 459 25.29 -3.52 -2.67
N CYS A 460 25.09 -2.81 -1.56
CA CYS A 460 25.41 -1.38 -1.45
C CYS A 460 26.92 -1.09 -1.37
N PHE A 461 27.73 -2.09 -1.01
CA PHE A 461 29.17 -1.95 -0.83
C PHE A 461 29.99 -2.38 -2.06
N GLU A 462 29.34 -2.84 -3.13
CA GLU A 462 29.99 -3.10 -4.42
C GLU A 462 30.01 -1.82 -5.26
N GLY A 463 31.15 -1.12 -5.18
CA GLY A 463 31.54 -0.02 -6.07
C GLY A 463 32.22 -0.51 -7.32
#